data_AF-A0A7C6CLE3-F1
#
_entry.id   AF-A0A7C6CLE3-F1
#
_cell.length_a   1.000
_cell.length_b   1.000
_cell.length_c   1.000
_cell.angle_alpha   90.00
_cell.angle_beta   90.00
_cell.angle_gamma   90.00
#
_symmetry.space_group_name_H-M   'P 1'
#
loop_
_entity.id
_entity.type
_entity.pdbx_description
1 polymer ?
#
loop_
_entity_poly.entity_id
_entity_poly.type
_entity_poly.pdbx_seq_one_letter_code
_entity_poly.pdbx_strand_id
1 'polypeptide(L)'
;MTRKRIWLWLFLPLVFLLTGCETASRNNGSAHVTFLWKMDDETVFTKVNCELSKVTNPVYQCDYSWQLTPTGPSDPNYPEAKLETTFDPLNNPGLFEKWVAANRVFIDVYVPAGSNFNSCFAYVWDEKAYWDPEIRNGWVDGVFQQKVISPGWNRMVLPLTFRIKDLDAARPRTYKIGFGFRHMAEGQEKYKDSGYPLNEVPIYIGGIGVF
;
A
#
# COMPACT_ATOMS: atom_id res chain seq x y z
N MET A 1 65.18 -29.40 33.56
CA MET A 1 63.78 -29.45 34.04
C MET A 1 63.51 -28.08 34.67
N THR A 2 62.57 -27.23 34.24
CA THR A 2 61.16 -27.50 33.94
C THR A 2 60.65 -26.36 33.05
N ARG A 3 60.05 -26.70 31.90
CA ARG A 3 59.40 -25.77 30.97
C ARG A 3 58.13 -25.19 31.63
N LYS A 4 57.92 -23.87 31.58
CA LYS A 4 56.58 -23.29 31.69
C LYS A 4 56.22 -22.62 30.37
N ARG A 5 55.26 -23.27 29.69
CA ARG A 5 54.56 -22.84 28.47
C ARG A 5 53.70 -21.63 28.82
N ILE A 6 53.85 -20.52 28.11
CA ILE A 6 52.85 -19.45 28.07
C ILE A 6 52.09 -19.63 26.76
N TRP A 7 50.79 -19.90 26.89
CA TRP A 7 49.87 -20.05 25.79
C TRP A 7 49.60 -18.70 25.13
N LEU A 8 49.88 -18.60 23.84
CA LEU A 8 49.45 -17.51 22.98
C LEU A 8 47.92 -17.65 22.77
N TRP A 9 47.13 -16.73 23.31
CA TRP A 9 45.74 -16.58 22.91
C TRP A 9 45.69 -15.84 21.57
N LEU A 10 45.53 -16.59 20.49
CA LEU A 10 45.09 -16.07 19.19
C LEU A 10 43.61 -15.68 19.32
N PHE A 11 43.33 -14.41 19.59
CA PHE A 11 42.01 -13.83 19.39
C PHE A 11 41.81 -13.64 17.87
N LEU A 12 41.05 -14.54 17.27
CA LEU A 12 40.53 -14.40 15.92
C LEU A 12 39.38 -13.37 15.98
N PRO A 13 39.46 -12.18 15.35
CA PRO A 13 38.25 -11.40 15.12
C PRO A 13 37.49 -12.11 14.01
N LEU A 14 36.47 -12.87 14.41
CA LEU A 14 35.46 -13.38 13.52
C LEU A 14 34.70 -12.16 12.96
N VAL A 15 35.18 -11.64 11.82
CA VAL A 15 34.46 -10.62 11.05
C VAL A 15 33.23 -11.33 10.49
N PHE A 16 32.14 -11.32 11.25
CA PHE A 16 30.82 -11.51 10.68
C PHE A 16 30.61 -10.38 9.68
N LEU A 17 30.74 -10.70 8.40
CA LEU A 17 30.11 -9.96 7.32
C LEU A 17 28.59 -10.12 7.49
N LEU A 18 28.03 -9.39 8.45
CA LEU A 18 26.64 -8.97 8.39
C LEU A 18 26.58 -7.93 7.29
N THR A 19 26.43 -8.38 6.04
CA THR A 19 25.87 -7.54 4.98
C THR A 19 24.52 -7.08 5.49
N GLY A 20 24.47 -5.83 5.97
CA GLY A 20 23.33 -5.26 6.64
C GLY A 20 22.09 -5.28 5.76
N CYS A 21 21.13 -6.12 6.13
CA CYS A 21 19.72 -5.87 5.87
C CYS A 21 19.21 -4.99 7.03
N GLU A 22 19.77 -3.79 7.14
CA GLU A 22 19.41 -2.79 8.15
C GLU A 22 19.23 -1.42 7.48
N THR A 23 18.31 -1.30 6.52
CA THR A 23 17.68 -0.01 6.17
C THR A 23 16.58 -0.23 5.11
N ALA A 24 15.44 -0.76 5.54
CA ALA A 24 14.11 -0.47 4.98
C ALA A 24 13.06 -1.39 5.65
N SER A 25 12.52 -0.91 6.79
CA SER A 25 11.36 -1.45 7.50
C SER A 25 11.55 -2.77 8.28
N ARG A 26 12.08 -2.64 9.49
CA ARG A 26 11.54 -3.34 10.67
C ARG A 26 10.59 -2.40 11.42
N ASN A 27 9.47 -2.01 10.80
CA ASN A 27 8.44 -1.18 11.46
C ASN A 27 7.54 -2.02 12.39
N ASN A 28 8.13 -2.77 13.31
CA ASN A 28 7.43 -3.33 14.48
C ASN A 28 7.52 -2.40 15.70
N GLY A 29 7.84 -1.10 15.54
CA GLY A 29 8.16 -0.24 16.69
C GLY A 29 8.08 1.28 16.51
N SER A 30 7.38 1.81 15.51
CA SER A 30 6.93 3.21 15.58
C SER A 30 5.58 3.21 16.25
N ALA A 31 5.47 3.76 17.48
CA ALA A 31 4.22 3.89 18.24
C ALA A 31 3.10 4.65 17.50
N HIS A 32 3.37 5.17 16.30
CA HIS A 32 2.47 5.98 15.48
C HIS A 32 2.02 5.32 14.17
N VAL A 33 2.33 4.04 13.92
CA VAL A 33 1.95 3.34 12.68
C VAL A 33 1.01 2.18 12.98
N THR A 34 -0.22 2.26 12.47
CA THR A 34 -1.22 1.21 12.59
C THR A 34 -1.47 0.56 11.24
N PHE A 35 -1.03 -0.68 11.06
CA PHE A 35 -1.35 -1.42 9.83
C PHE A 35 -2.85 -1.73 9.78
N LEU A 36 -3.42 -1.44 8.61
CA LEU A 36 -4.72 -1.97 8.21
C LEU A 36 -4.51 -3.37 7.62
N TRP A 37 -3.52 -3.51 6.74
CA TRP A 37 -3.15 -4.77 6.11
C TRP A 37 -1.64 -4.89 5.95
N LYS A 38 -1.11 -6.06 6.32
CA LYS A 38 0.30 -6.45 6.17
C LYS A 38 0.52 -7.39 4.98
N MET A 39 -0.50 -7.52 4.13
CA MET A 39 -0.50 -8.37 2.92
C MET A 39 -0.35 -9.88 3.23
N ASP A 40 -0.75 -10.29 4.43
CA ASP A 40 -0.80 -11.66 4.93
C ASP A 40 -2.02 -12.45 4.42
N ASP A 41 -3.15 -11.79 4.16
CA ASP A 41 -4.42 -12.42 3.73
C ASP A 41 -4.92 -11.91 2.37
N GLU A 42 -4.85 -12.77 1.34
CA GLU A 42 -5.25 -12.47 -0.05
C GLU A 42 -6.75 -12.18 -0.25
N THR A 43 -7.59 -12.52 0.72
CA THR A 43 -9.05 -12.39 0.61
C THR A 43 -9.57 -11.00 0.98
N VAL A 44 -8.68 -10.13 1.45
CA VAL A 44 -9.03 -8.80 1.94
C VAL A 44 -9.70 -7.92 0.88
N PHE A 45 -9.21 -7.94 -0.36
CA PHE A 45 -9.70 -7.06 -1.42
C PHE A 45 -10.75 -7.77 -2.24
N THR A 46 -11.97 -7.26 -2.17
CA THR A 46 -13.16 -7.86 -2.77
C THR A 46 -13.35 -7.49 -4.23
N LYS A 47 -12.67 -6.45 -4.71
CA LYS A 47 -12.70 -6.04 -6.11
C LYS A 47 -11.34 -5.51 -6.53
N VAL A 48 -10.79 -6.14 -7.56
CA VAL A 48 -9.50 -5.80 -8.17
C VAL A 48 -9.66 -5.78 -9.69
N ASN A 49 -8.95 -4.89 -10.38
CA ASN A 49 -8.94 -4.81 -11.85
C ASN A 49 -7.54 -5.03 -12.45
N CYS A 50 -6.70 -5.76 -11.72
CA CYS A 50 -5.35 -6.12 -12.06
C CYS A 50 -5.08 -7.57 -11.65
N GLU A 51 -4.00 -8.15 -12.16
CA GLU A 51 -3.49 -9.41 -11.64
C GLU A 51 -2.80 -9.17 -10.30
N LEU A 52 -3.15 -9.98 -9.31
CA LEU A 52 -2.62 -9.89 -7.96
C LEU A 52 -2.11 -11.26 -7.52
N SER A 53 -0.84 -11.34 -7.11
CA SER A 53 -0.26 -12.58 -6.60
C SER A 53 0.56 -12.33 -5.34
N LYS A 54 0.44 -13.24 -4.37
CA LYS A 54 1.17 -13.17 -3.11
C LYS A 54 2.64 -13.58 -3.33
N VAL A 55 3.56 -12.79 -2.77
CA VAL A 55 5.01 -13.01 -2.88
C VAL A 55 5.63 -13.09 -1.50
N THR A 56 6.45 -14.12 -1.29
CA THR A 56 7.12 -14.46 -0.02
C THR A 56 8.63 -14.16 -0.03
N ASN A 57 9.09 -13.31 -0.94
CA ASN A 57 10.51 -13.00 -1.08
C ASN A 57 10.98 -12.00 0.01
N PRO A 58 12.02 -12.32 0.80
CA PRO A 58 12.49 -11.48 1.92
C PRO A 58 13.09 -10.12 1.52
N VAL A 59 13.24 -9.84 0.22
CA VAL A 59 13.61 -8.50 -0.29
C VAL A 59 12.49 -7.47 -0.04
N TYR A 60 11.27 -7.92 0.25
CA TYR A 60 10.10 -7.07 0.40
C TYR A 60 9.81 -6.70 1.87
N GLN A 61 9.32 -5.48 2.12
CA GLN A 61 8.95 -5.02 3.47
C GLN A 61 7.78 -5.89 3.98
N CYS A 62 7.97 -6.55 5.13
CA CYS A 62 7.08 -7.52 5.79
C CYS A 62 7.32 -9.00 5.39
N ASP A 63 6.67 -9.93 6.10
CA ASP A 63 6.73 -11.37 5.78
C ASP A 63 6.13 -11.70 4.40
N TYR A 64 5.30 -10.78 3.86
CA TYR A 64 4.58 -10.92 2.61
C TYR A 64 4.51 -9.58 1.85
N SER A 65 4.41 -9.66 0.54
CA SER A 65 4.00 -8.55 -0.34
C SER A 65 3.09 -9.06 -1.43
N TRP A 66 2.32 -8.18 -2.05
CA TRP A 66 1.53 -8.53 -3.22
C TRP A 66 2.08 -7.90 -4.47
N GLN A 67 2.38 -8.74 -5.45
CA GLN A 67 2.70 -8.30 -6.79
C GLN A 67 1.42 -7.89 -7.50
N LEU A 68 1.34 -6.62 -7.84
CA LEU A 68 0.31 -6.04 -8.69
C LEU A 68 0.88 -5.95 -10.10
N THR A 69 0.33 -6.76 -11.01
CA THR A 69 0.64 -6.71 -12.44
C THR A 69 -0.52 -6.02 -13.17
N PRO A 70 -0.28 -4.86 -13.81
CA PRO A 70 -1.30 -4.17 -14.60
C PRO A 70 -1.71 -5.03 -15.80
N THR A 71 -3.00 -5.27 -15.96
CA THR A 71 -3.58 -6.04 -17.09
C THR A 71 -4.19 -5.13 -18.17
N GLY A 72 -3.93 -3.83 -18.08
CA GLY A 72 -4.62 -2.79 -18.85
C GLY A 72 -5.92 -2.31 -18.21
N PRO A 73 -6.46 -1.15 -18.65
CA PRO A 73 -7.70 -0.58 -18.12
C PRO A 73 -8.90 -1.51 -18.28
N SER A 74 -9.64 -1.76 -17.20
CA SER A 74 -11.00 -2.29 -17.29
C SER A 74 -11.98 -1.26 -17.89
N ASP A 75 -11.73 0.03 -17.64
CA ASP A 75 -12.42 1.16 -18.26
C ASP A 75 -11.34 2.08 -18.87
N PRO A 76 -11.37 2.34 -20.19
CA PRO A 76 -10.40 3.21 -20.84
C PRO A 76 -10.31 4.63 -20.26
N ASN A 77 -11.36 5.11 -19.58
CA ASN A 77 -11.39 6.41 -18.92
C ASN A 77 -10.75 6.41 -17.52
N TYR A 78 -10.53 5.22 -16.96
CA TYR A 78 -9.98 5.00 -15.61
C TYR A 78 -8.90 3.90 -15.67
N PRO A 79 -7.71 4.26 -16.18
CA PRO A 79 -6.65 3.30 -16.47
C PRO A 79 -5.80 2.87 -15.28
N GLU A 80 -6.18 3.26 -14.07
CA GLU A 80 -5.54 2.83 -12.85
C GLU A 80 -5.76 1.33 -12.57
N ALA A 81 -4.75 0.72 -11.95
CA ALA A 81 -4.96 -0.50 -11.19
C ALA A 81 -5.58 -0.15 -9.84
N LYS A 82 -6.59 -0.90 -9.41
CA LYS A 82 -7.39 -0.66 -8.21
C LYS A 82 -7.45 -1.89 -7.34
N LEU A 83 -7.33 -1.64 -6.05
CA LEU A 83 -7.66 -2.59 -5.00
C LEU A 83 -8.77 -1.98 -4.14
N GLU A 84 -9.92 -2.64 -4.06
CA GLU A 84 -11.07 -2.20 -3.26
C GLU A 84 -11.45 -3.24 -2.22
N THR A 85 -11.83 -2.79 -1.03
CA THR A 85 -12.49 -3.61 -0.02
C THR A 85 -13.64 -2.85 0.63
N THR A 86 -14.54 -3.58 1.27
CA THR A 86 -15.70 -3.03 1.98
C THR A 86 -15.41 -3.01 3.46
N PHE A 87 -15.77 -1.94 4.16
CA PHE A 87 -15.81 -1.94 5.63
C PHE A 87 -16.87 -2.95 6.10
N ASP A 88 -16.43 -4.14 6.50
CA ASP A 88 -17.27 -5.23 6.96
C ASP A 88 -16.72 -5.73 8.30
N PRO A 89 -17.39 -5.45 9.43
CA PRO A 89 -16.89 -5.82 10.75
C PRO A 89 -16.72 -7.34 10.94
N LEU A 90 -17.33 -8.19 10.09
CA LEU A 90 -17.10 -9.63 10.13
C LEU A 90 -15.81 -10.05 9.42
N ASN A 91 -15.47 -9.41 8.30
CA ASN A 91 -14.30 -9.79 7.48
C ASN A 91 -13.05 -8.97 7.85
N ASN A 92 -13.23 -7.74 8.34
CA ASN A 92 -12.14 -6.83 8.74
C ASN A 92 -12.46 -6.12 10.07
N PRO A 93 -12.49 -6.86 11.20
CA PRO A 93 -12.83 -6.28 12.50
C PRO A 93 -11.86 -5.17 12.91
N GLY A 94 -12.41 -4.04 13.40
CA GLY A 94 -11.62 -2.90 13.88
C GLY A 94 -11.08 -1.99 12.77
N LEU A 95 -11.31 -2.30 11.49
CA LEU A 95 -10.74 -1.56 10.37
C LEU A 95 -11.39 -0.19 10.20
N PHE A 96 -12.70 -0.11 10.40
CA PHE A 96 -13.47 1.14 10.32
C PHE A 96 -12.99 2.15 11.37
N GLU A 97 -12.85 1.72 12.62
CA GLU A 97 -12.43 2.54 13.75
C GLU A 97 -11.04 3.10 13.55
N LYS A 98 -10.10 2.28 13.05
CA LYS A 98 -8.75 2.72 12.68
C LYS A 98 -8.78 3.79 11.59
N TRP A 99 -9.63 3.62 10.57
CA TRP A 99 -9.71 4.54 9.45
C TRP A 99 -10.26 5.92 9.85
N VAL A 100 -11.41 5.95 10.55
CA VAL A 100 -12.07 7.23 10.90
C VAL A 100 -11.26 8.04 11.92
N ALA A 101 -10.46 7.37 12.76
CA ALA A 101 -9.56 8.02 13.72
C ALA A 101 -8.27 8.57 13.08
N ALA A 102 -7.90 8.08 11.90
CA ALA A 102 -6.63 8.42 11.25
C ALA A 102 -6.62 9.85 10.70
N ASN A 103 -5.44 10.39 10.47
CA ASN A 103 -5.28 11.63 9.69
C ASN A 103 -4.58 11.41 8.35
N ARG A 104 -3.88 10.30 8.22
CA ARG A 104 -3.13 9.95 7.01
C ARG A 104 -3.20 8.45 6.79
N VAL A 105 -3.23 8.05 5.52
CA VAL A 105 -2.99 6.67 5.11
C VAL A 105 -1.60 6.58 4.49
N PHE A 106 -0.91 5.47 4.72
CA PHE A 106 0.30 5.13 4.00
C PHE A 106 0.13 3.86 3.19
N ILE A 107 0.88 3.80 2.10
CA ILE A 107 1.01 2.64 1.23
C ILE A 107 2.50 2.41 1.01
N ASP A 108 3.00 1.27 1.46
CA ASP A 108 4.35 0.83 1.16
C ASP A 108 4.34 0.14 -0.20
N VAL A 109 5.13 0.67 -1.13
CA VAL A 109 5.21 0.18 -2.51
C VAL A 109 6.67 0.02 -2.93
N TYR A 110 7.02 -1.17 -3.42
CA TYR A 110 8.26 -1.40 -4.15
C TYR A 110 8.04 -1.16 -5.63
N VAL A 111 8.95 -0.40 -6.22
CA VAL A 111 8.85 0.03 -7.61
C VAL A 111 10.07 -0.50 -8.35
N PRO A 112 9.92 -1.53 -9.20
CA PRO A 112 11.03 -2.05 -9.99
C PRO A 112 11.58 -1.02 -10.96
N ALA A 113 12.86 -1.17 -11.31
CA ALA A 113 13.45 -0.43 -12.42
C ALA A 113 12.63 -0.68 -13.71
N GLY A 114 12.25 0.39 -14.40
CA GLY A 114 11.43 0.32 -15.61
C GLY A 114 9.93 0.45 -15.39
N SER A 115 9.42 0.43 -14.15
CA SER A 115 8.02 0.78 -13.89
C SER A 115 7.78 2.28 -14.13
N ASN A 116 6.64 2.62 -14.74
CA ASN A 116 6.22 4.02 -14.93
C ASN A 116 5.35 4.56 -13.77
N PHE A 117 5.12 3.77 -12.72
CA PHE A 117 4.32 4.19 -11.56
C PHE A 117 4.89 5.45 -10.90
N ASN A 118 4.06 6.49 -10.76
CA ASN A 118 4.44 7.75 -10.10
C ASN A 118 3.30 8.41 -9.31
N SER A 119 2.12 7.81 -9.27
CA SER A 119 0.96 8.36 -8.57
C SER A 119 0.07 7.29 -8.00
N CYS A 120 -0.43 7.54 -6.80
CA CYS A 120 -1.45 6.72 -6.17
C CYS A 120 -2.53 7.59 -5.52
N PHE A 121 -3.67 7.00 -5.24
CA PHE A 121 -4.76 7.68 -4.52
C PHE A 121 -5.51 6.71 -3.61
N ALA A 122 -6.17 7.26 -2.61
CA ALA A 122 -7.09 6.56 -1.73
C ALA A 122 -8.45 7.24 -1.77
N TYR A 123 -9.54 6.49 -1.78
CA TYR A 123 -10.90 7.04 -1.85
C TYR A 123 -11.90 6.23 -1.04
N VAL A 124 -13.06 6.84 -0.79
CA VAL A 124 -14.23 6.18 -0.22
C VAL A 124 -15.40 6.28 -1.20
N TRP A 125 -16.11 5.16 -1.33
CA TRP A 125 -17.33 5.04 -2.11
C TRP A 125 -18.47 4.50 -1.25
N ASP A 126 -19.59 5.21 -1.20
CA ASP A 126 -20.85 4.78 -0.58
C ASP A 126 -21.67 3.97 -1.61
N GLU A 127 -21.65 2.65 -1.47
CA GLU A 127 -22.35 1.75 -2.39
C GLU A 127 -23.87 1.96 -2.34
N LYS A 128 -24.43 2.28 -1.17
CA LYS A 128 -25.88 2.47 -1.04
C LYS A 128 -26.32 3.78 -1.69
N ALA A 129 -25.55 4.86 -1.52
CA ALA A 129 -25.84 6.15 -2.17
C ALA A 129 -25.76 6.06 -3.70
N TYR A 130 -24.89 5.20 -4.24
CA TYR A 130 -24.86 4.94 -5.68
C TYR A 130 -26.15 4.30 -6.21
N TRP A 131 -26.71 3.34 -5.47
CA TRP A 131 -27.94 2.65 -5.86
C TRP A 131 -29.23 3.36 -5.45
N ASP A 132 -29.12 4.43 -4.64
CA ASP A 132 -30.25 5.28 -4.28
C ASP A 132 -30.75 6.03 -5.54
N PRO A 133 -32.06 5.97 -5.86
CA PRO A 133 -32.61 6.54 -7.09
C PRO A 133 -32.58 8.08 -7.13
N GLU A 134 -32.48 8.74 -5.98
CA GLU A 134 -32.43 10.20 -5.86
C GLU A 134 -30.97 10.70 -5.87
N ILE A 135 -30.05 9.97 -5.24
CA ILE A 135 -28.64 10.39 -5.13
C ILE A 135 -27.83 9.96 -6.37
N ARG A 136 -27.92 8.68 -6.75
CA ARG A 136 -27.22 8.06 -7.92
C ARG A 136 -25.72 8.38 -8.01
N ASN A 137 -25.07 8.61 -6.87
CA ASN A 137 -23.66 8.92 -6.79
C ASN A 137 -23.09 8.35 -5.49
N GLY A 138 -22.18 7.39 -5.60
CA GLY A 138 -21.49 6.82 -4.44
C GLY A 138 -20.19 7.53 -4.10
N TRP A 139 -19.72 8.49 -4.88
CA TRP A 139 -18.44 9.14 -4.59
C TRP A 139 -18.54 9.98 -3.31
N VAL A 140 -17.81 9.55 -2.27
CA VAL A 140 -17.69 10.34 -1.03
C VAL A 140 -16.62 11.39 -1.21
N ASP A 141 -15.35 10.95 -1.37
CA ASP A 141 -14.20 11.81 -1.63
C ASP A 141 -12.95 10.96 -1.94
N GLY A 142 -11.87 11.60 -2.41
CA GLY A 142 -10.61 10.95 -2.74
C GLY A 142 -9.41 11.86 -2.53
N VAL A 143 -8.28 11.27 -2.14
CA VAL A 143 -7.00 11.96 -1.92
C VAL A 143 -5.95 11.39 -2.86
N PHE A 144 -5.25 12.28 -3.56
CA PHE A 144 -4.35 11.92 -4.64
C PHE A 144 -2.93 12.35 -4.28
N GLN A 145 -1.96 11.49 -4.59
CA GLN A 145 -0.55 11.80 -4.44
C GLN A 145 0.18 11.52 -5.76
N GLN A 146 0.94 12.50 -6.22
CA GLN A 146 1.91 12.37 -7.28
C GLN A 146 3.27 12.80 -6.71
N LYS A 147 4.31 12.01 -6.93
CA LYS A 147 5.66 12.36 -6.51
C LYS A 147 6.68 11.74 -7.46
N VAL A 148 7.91 12.23 -7.42
CA VAL A 148 9.04 11.52 -8.02
C VAL A 148 9.28 10.25 -7.18
N ILE A 149 9.19 9.10 -7.83
CA ILE A 149 9.34 7.78 -7.22
C ILE A 149 10.66 7.19 -7.70
N SER A 150 11.53 6.83 -6.77
CA SER A 150 12.78 6.13 -7.09
C SER A 150 12.54 4.63 -7.15
N PRO A 151 13.29 3.88 -7.98
CA PRO A 151 13.29 2.43 -7.90
C PRO A 151 13.59 1.94 -6.48
N GLY A 152 12.91 0.87 -6.05
CA GLY A 152 13.00 0.34 -4.70
C GLY A 152 11.77 0.66 -3.83
N TRP A 153 11.95 0.54 -2.51
CA TRP A 153 10.88 0.74 -1.54
C TRP A 153 10.56 2.23 -1.33
N ASN A 154 9.27 2.55 -1.44
CA ASN A 154 8.73 3.87 -1.25
C ASN A 154 7.54 3.80 -0.28
N ARG A 155 7.48 4.73 0.67
CA ARG A 155 6.25 4.98 1.43
C ARG A 155 5.50 6.15 0.80
N MET A 156 4.28 5.89 0.33
CA MET A 156 3.31 6.91 -0.07
C MET A 156 2.53 7.32 1.17
N VAL A 157 2.25 8.61 1.35
CA VAL A 157 1.52 9.14 2.52
C VAL A 157 0.50 10.16 2.03
N LEU A 158 -0.77 9.82 2.17
CA LEU A 158 -1.88 10.64 1.71
C LEU A 158 -2.63 11.24 2.91
N PRO A 159 -2.76 12.57 3.01
CA PRO A 159 -3.55 13.21 4.04
C PRO A 159 -5.04 12.96 3.77
N LEU A 160 -5.74 12.34 4.72
CA LEU A 160 -7.17 12.06 4.57
C LEU A 160 -7.98 13.35 4.76
N THR A 161 -8.95 13.60 3.87
CA THR A 161 -9.89 14.71 4.06
C THR A 161 -10.88 14.40 5.18
N PHE A 162 -11.57 15.43 5.68
CA PHE A 162 -12.65 15.23 6.65
C PHE A 162 -13.75 14.31 6.10
N ARG A 163 -14.15 14.49 4.83
CA ARG A 163 -15.22 13.67 4.20
C ARG A 163 -14.89 12.19 4.10
N ILE A 164 -13.62 11.83 3.86
CA ILE A 164 -13.19 10.43 3.81
C ILE A 164 -13.32 9.73 5.17
N LYS A 165 -13.41 10.49 6.26
CA LYS A 165 -13.42 9.98 7.64
C LYS A 165 -14.75 10.17 8.35
N ASP A 166 -15.54 11.15 7.93
CA ASP A 166 -16.87 11.43 8.46
C ASP A 166 -17.90 10.43 7.89
N LEU A 167 -17.70 9.15 8.23
CA LEU A 167 -18.50 8.02 7.78
C LEU A 167 -19.44 7.57 8.91
N ASP A 168 -20.64 7.16 8.54
CA ASP A 168 -21.64 6.71 9.51
C ASP A 168 -21.37 5.25 9.96
N ALA A 169 -20.91 5.10 11.19
CA ALA A 169 -20.66 3.79 11.80
C ALA A 169 -21.92 2.90 11.89
N ALA A 170 -23.12 3.49 11.87
CA ALA A 170 -24.38 2.74 11.88
C ALA A 170 -24.70 2.07 10.53
N ARG A 171 -23.88 2.30 9.49
CA ARG A 171 -24.05 1.77 8.13
C ARG A 171 -22.93 0.78 7.77
N PRO A 172 -22.77 -0.36 8.48
CA PRO A 172 -21.78 -1.36 8.12
C PRO A 172 -22.03 -1.90 6.69
N ARG A 173 -20.97 -2.39 6.04
CA ARG A 173 -21.01 -2.95 4.67
C ARG A 173 -21.49 -2.00 3.58
N THR A 174 -21.46 -0.70 3.85
CA THR A 174 -21.93 0.33 2.92
C THR A 174 -20.77 1.00 2.19
N TYR A 175 -19.74 1.34 2.95
CA TYR A 175 -18.60 2.08 2.46
C TYR A 175 -17.51 1.14 1.94
N LYS A 176 -17.06 1.40 0.73
CA LYS A 176 -15.87 0.79 0.13
C LYS A 176 -14.69 1.76 0.26
N ILE A 177 -13.53 1.22 0.55
CA ILE A 177 -12.24 1.91 0.46
C ILE A 177 -11.47 1.34 -0.70
N GLY A 178 -10.93 2.23 -1.52
CA GLY A 178 -10.15 1.85 -2.68
C GLY A 178 -8.80 2.55 -2.71
N PHE A 179 -7.84 1.83 -3.29
CA PHE A 179 -6.49 2.29 -3.54
C PHE A 179 -6.22 2.16 -5.03
N GLY A 180 -5.90 3.28 -5.67
CA GLY A 180 -5.59 3.34 -7.09
C GLY A 180 -4.10 3.60 -7.33
N PHE A 181 -3.55 2.96 -8.35
CA PHE A 181 -2.16 3.07 -8.79
C PHE A 181 -2.11 3.40 -10.28
N ARG A 182 -1.40 4.48 -10.63
CA ARG A 182 -1.40 5.01 -11.99
C ARG A 182 -0.11 5.71 -12.37
N HIS A 183 0.02 5.98 -13.66
CA HIS A 183 1.04 6.86 -14.21
C HIS A 183 0.41 8.23 -14.53
N MET A 184 1.04 9.30 -14.09
CA MET A 184 0.72 10.68 -14.46
C MET A 184 1.84 11.21 -15.34
N ALA A 185 1.56 11.49 -16.61
CA ALA A 185 2.54 12.18 -17.45
C ALA A 185 2.50 13.69 -17.15
N GLU A 186 3.66 14.29 -16.89
CA GLU A 186 3.77 15.73 -16.71
C GLU A 186 3.38 16.47 -18.00
N GLY A 187 2.65 17.58 -17.87
CA GLY A 187 2.28 18.46 -18.99
C GLY A 187 1.12 18.00 -19.86
N GLN A 188 0.44 16.89 -19.54
CA GLN A 188 -0.69 16.39 -20.32
C GLN A 188 -2.02 16.69 -19.62
N GLU A 189 -2.54 17.91 -19.79
CA GLU A 189 -3.76 18.39 -19.12
C GLU A 189 -4.99 17.49 -19.34
N LYS A 190 -5.09 16.85 -20.52
CA LYS A 190 -6.18 15.94 -20.88
C LYS A 190 -6.32 14.75 -19.92
N TYR A 191 -5.24 14.38 -19.22
CA TYR A 191 -5.18 13.19 -18.37
C TYR A 191 -4.81 13.52 -16.93
N LYS A 192 -4.86 14.80 -16.54
CA LYS A 192 -4.54 15.25 -15.17
C LYS A 192 -5.42 14.60 -14.09
N ASP A 193 -6.64 14.21 -14.46
CA ASP A 193 -7.62 13.68 -13.52
C ASP A 193 -7.66 12.13 -13.52
N SER A 194 -7.51 11.49 -14.69
CA SER A 194 -7.58 10.02 -14.84
C SER A 194 -6.21 9.32 -14.89
N GLY A 195 -5.16 10.00 -15.31
CA GLY A 195 -3.84 9.40 -15.55
C GLY A 195 -3.77 8.50 -16.78
N TYR A 196 -2.69 7.73 -16.85
CA TYR A 196 -2.35 6.75 -17.88
C TYR A 196 -2.24 5.36 -17.28
N PRO A 197 -2.40 4.31 -18.11
CA PRO A 197 -2.12 2.94 -17.69
C PRO A 197 -0.70 2.82 -17.16
N LEU A 198 -0.56 2.01 -16.11
CA LEU A 198 0.73 1.48 -15.77
C LEU A 198 1.24 0.59 -16.92
N ASN A 199 2.54 0.59 -17.14
CA ASN A 199 3.14 -0.38 -18.03
C ASN A 199 3.08 -1.79 -17.41
N GLU A 200 3.35 -2.83 -18.19
CA GLU A 200 3.25 -4.23 -17.74
C GLU A 200 4.33 -4.61 -16.69
N VAL A 201 5.16 -3.67 -16.25
CA VAL A 201 6.12 -3.90 -15.17
C VAL A 201 5.37 -3.88 -13.84
N PRO A 202 5.39 -4.97 -13.05
CA PRO A 202 4.64 -5.04 -11.82
C PRO A 202 5.18 -4.05 -10.78
N ILE A 203 4.33 -3.68 -9.83
CA ILE A 203 4.72 -3.05 -8.57
C ILE A 203 4.37 -3.98 -7.41
N TYR A 204 4.98 -3.80 -6.24
CA TYR A 204 4.70 -4.66 -5.09
C TYR A 204 4.19 -3.86 -3.92
N ILE A 205 3.07 -4.25 -3.35
CA ILE A 205 2.48 -3.62 -2.16
C ILE A 205 2.97 -4.39 -0.93
N GLY A 206 3.72 -3.71 -0.05
CA GLY A 206 4.27 -4.29 1.17
C GLY A 206 3.41 -4.08 2.42
N GLY A 207 2.44 -3.18 2.33
CA GLY A 207 1.54 -2.89 3.43
C GLY A 207 0.76 -1.61 3.22
N ILE A 208 -0.42 -1.55 3.83
CA ILE A 208 -1.25 -0.36 3.85
C ILE A 208 -1.66 -0.14 5.31
N GLY A 209 -1.56 1.09 5.77
CA GLY A 209 -1.89 1.43 7.14
C GLY A 209 -2.17 2.90 7.33
N VAL A 210 -2.37 3.30 8.57
CA VAL A 210 -2.75 4.66 8.95
C VAL A 210 -1.84 5.22 10.04
N PHE A 211 -1.83 6.54 10.11
CA PHE A 211 -1.25 7.35 11.19
C PHE A 211 -2.36 8.06 11.97
#